data_AF-A0AAU3INK6-F1
#
_entry.id   AF-A0AAU3INK6-F1
#
_cell.length_a   1.000
_cell.length_b   1.000
_cell.length_c   1.000
_cell.angle_alpha   90.00
_cell.angle_beta   90.00
_cell.angle_gamma   90.00
#
_symmetry.space_group_name_H-M   'P 1'
#
loop_
_entity.id
_entity.type
_entity.pdbx_description
1 polymer ?
#
loop_
_entity_poly.entity_id
_entity_poly.type
_entity_poly.pdbx_seq_one_letter_code
_entity_poly.pdbx_strand_id
1 'polypeptide(L)'
;MPYRIVLIAAAVVPVVLSTAAGSVLVNAEEGFPGDAWEWGKLFLGAALLVFAACALTFLGWMARVLLRRPENEDELRFLELLNRLGTAFRKPSRVVATLVALMVLAPIAWLVPSDGLEPGELLIMSARDESGAANARRILVQQWNQAHPDNRVKFIDVGTEPDQQHTRMVSDARKGGAHEADVYVLDVVYMTEFIANGYLRPLDEARRSPEGKNDDFLDNVLSTCQDMSGNHEGLWALPFNTDAGLLYRNSGAREPASWQDYFPGSANAAHLVGSESLTVTALEAIWAHDGEVVNHDGGLVLTPDRSAVDFDQNAREALRDLADSYRGKDPEDSVDAEAAALDAFRGGKTGVMRNWPVVYDKLAPTAGGSPSLKVTQLPHESVLGGQNLAVSTWTDRPRAAQALIEFLTSPSSELILFEVGGFAPTREYAYMYATRPYRDELRAAVKRARLRPVTPHYTEFSATFREGVLYAISNKGRYPADFPRKLASVVATGSHDN
;
A
#
# COMPACT_ATOMS: atom_id res chain seq x y z
N MET A 1 -11.95 51.40 -4.82
CA MET A 1 -11.54 51.79 -6.20
C MET A 1 -10.07 52.21 -6.33
N PRO A 2 -9.49 53.13 -5.53
CA PRO A 2 -8.09 53.57 -5.71
C PRO A 2 -7.05 52.46 -5.47
N TYR A 3 -7.32 51.51 -4.57
CA TYR A 3 -6.44 50.38 -4.27
C TYR A 3 -6.25 49.40 -5.44
N ARG A 4 -7.31 49.14 -6.22
CA ARG A 4 -7.23 48.29 -7.43
C ARG A 4 -6.32 48.92 -8.50
N ILE A 5 -6.34 50.24 -8.61
CA ILE A 5 -5.46 50.99 -9.53
C ILE A 5 -4.01 50.89 -9.05
N VAL A 6 -3.76 50.98 -7.74
CA VAL A 6 -2.42 50.81 -7.15
C VAL A 6 -1.90 49.38 -7.33
N LEU A 7 -2.74 48.35 -7.17
CA LEU A 7 -2.38 46.95 -7.42
C LEU A 7 -2.07 46.68 -8.89
N ILE A 8 -2.89 47.19 -9.80
CA ILE A 8 -2.65 47.08 -11.23
C ILE A 8 -1.36 47.83 -11.59
N ALA A 9 -1.14 49.03 -11.06
CA ALA A 9 0.09 49.79 -11.27
C ALA A 9 1.32 49.04 -10.71
N ALA A 10 1.23 48.47 -9.52
CA ALA A 10 2.31 47.70 -8.89
C ALA A 10 2.67 46.43 -9.67
N ALA A 11 1.72 45.85 -10.42
CA ALA A 11 1.97 44.70 -11.29
C ALA A 11 2.41 45.09 -12.71
N VAL A 12 1.91 46.20 -13.25
CA VAL A 12 2.20 46.66 -14.61
C VAL A 12 3.55 47.38 -14.71
N VAL A 13 3.91 48.20 -13.71
CA VAL A 13 5.15 48.97 -13.73
C VAL A 13 6.41 48.08 -13.83
N PRO A 14 6.54 46.98 -13.08
CA PRO A 14 7.67 46.06 -13.23
C PRO A 14 7.74 45.44 -14.63
N VAL A 15 6.61 45.07 -15.24
CA VAL A 15 6.56 44.50 -16.59
C VAL A 15 7.03 45.51 -17.63
N VAL A 16 6.59 46.76 -17.52
CA VAL A 16 7.00 47.85 -18.42
C VAL A 16 8.50 48.15 -18.26
N LEU A 17 9.00 48.22 -17.02
CA LEU A 17 10.41 48.46 -16.75
C LEU A 17 11.30 47.30 -17.22
N SER A 18 10.88 46.04 -17.00
CA SER A 18 11.57 44.85 -17.49
C SER A 18 11.60 44.79 -19.02
N THR A 19 10.50 45.16 -19.69
CA THR A 19 10.45 45.21 -21.16
C THR A 19 11.41 46.28 -21.68
N ALA A 20 11.35 47.50 -21.13
CA ALA A 20 12.19 48.62 -21.56
C ALA A 20 13.68 48.34 -21.31
N ALA A 21 14.04 47.86 -20.12
CA ALA A 21 15.41 47.51 -19.79
C ALA A 21 15.91 46.31 -20.60
N GLY A 22 15.08 45.29 -20.78
CA GLY A 22 15.39 44.11 -21.59
C GLY A 22 15.65 44.46 -23.06
N SER A 23 14.80 45.30 -23.66
CA SER A 23 14.98 45.76 -25.04
C SER A 23 16.24 46.61 -25.23
N VAL A 24 16.60 47.46 -24.26
CA VAL A 24 17.84 48.25 -24.31
C VAL A 24 19.08 47.35 -24.18
N LEU A 25 19.03 46.34 -23.31
CA LEU A 25 20.14 45.41 -23.09
C LEU A 25 20.37 44.45 -24.26
N VAL A 26 19.33 44.12 -25.04
CA VAL A 26 19.43 43.24 -26.21
C VAL A 26 19.77 44.00 -27.49
N ASN A 27 19.42 45.30 -27.60
CA ASN A 27 19.69 46.13 -28.79
C ASN A 27 21.01 46.93 -28.72
N ALA A 28 21.87 46.66 -27.74
CA ALA A 28 23.16 47.33 -27.61
C ALA A 28 24.20 46.70 -28.57
N GLU A 29 24.47 47.42 -29.66
CA GLU A 29 25.54 47.23 -30.67
C GLU A 29 25.34 46.13 -31.74
N GLU A 30 25.53 46.50 -33.01
CA GLU A 30 25.50 45.59 -34.16
C GLU A 30 26.76 44.72 -34.19
N GLY A 31 26.69 43.54 -33.58
CA GLY A 31 27.77 42.54 -33.61
C GLY A 31 27.57 41.41 -32.60
N PHE A 32 28.30 40.29 -32.76
CA PHE A 32 28.34 39.25 -31.73
C PHE A 32 29.14 39.73 -30.50
N PRO A 33 28.72 39.40 -29.26
CA PRO A 33 29.39 39.86 -28.05
C PRO A 33 30.87 39.42 -28.01
N GLY A 34 31.77 40.38 -27.82
CA GLY A 34 33.22 40.16 -27.82
C GLY A 34 33.82 39.71 -26.49
N ASP A 35 33.08 39.87 -25.38
CA ASP A 35 33.54 39.49 -24.03
C ASP A 35 32.41 38.97 -23.13
N ALA A 36 32.78 38.44 -21.96
CA ALA A 36 31.86 37.84 -21.00
C ALA A 36 30.86 38.84 -20.38
N TRP A 37 31.19 40.13 -20.38
CA TRP A 37 30.33 41.18 -19.83
C TRP A 37 29.19 41.50 -20.79
N GLU A 38 29.48 41.60 -22.08
CA GLU A 38 28.46 41.76 -23.12
C GLU A 38 27.53 40.54 -23.22
N TRP A 39 28.06 39.32 -23.06
CA TRP A 39 27.22 38.12 -22.91
C TRP A 39 26.30 38.21 -21.68
N GLY A 40 26.82 38.69 -20.54
CA GLY A 40 26.02 38.87 -19.32
C GLY A 40 24.85 39.84 -19.50
N LYS A 41 25.06 40.95 -20.22
CA LYS A 41 23.99 41.90 -20.56
C LYS A 41 22.92 41.27 -21.45
N LEU A 42 23.35 40.51 -22.46
CA LEU A 42 22.44 39.89 -23.42
C LEU A 42 21.57 38.81 -22.76
N PHE A 43 22.15 37.99 -21.88
CA PHE A 43 21.41 37.01 -21.07
C PHE A 43 20.41 37.68 -20.11
N LEU A 44 20.84 38.75 -19.43
CA LEU A 44 19.97 39.50 -18.53
C LEU A 44 18.82 40.18 -19.29
N GLY A 45 19.11 40.74 -20.46
CA GLY A 45 18.11 41.36 -21.32
C GLY A 45 17.09 40.36 -21.84
N ALA A 46 17.53 39.20 -22.31
CA ALA A 46 16.66 38.11 -22.76
C ALA A 46 15.78 37.58 -21.61
N ALA A 47 16.34 37.39 -20.42
CA ALA A 47 15.60 36.96 -19.24
C ALA A 47 14.51 37.96 -18.83
N LEU A 48 14.81 39.27 -18.89
CA LEU A 48 13.83 40.32 -18.60
C LEU A 48 12.68 40.36 -19.61
N LEU A 49 12.96 40.09 -20.90
CA LEU A 49 11.94 40.02 -21.94
C LEU A 49 11.06 38.77 -21.82
N VAL A 50 11.64 37.61 -21.50
CA VAL A 50 10.87 36.38 -21.24
C VAL A 50 9.97 36.55 -20.01
N PHE A 51 10.48 37.16 -18.95
CA PHE A 51 9.69 37.50 -17.76
C PHE A 51 8.52 38.43 -18.10
N ALA A 52 8.76 39.49 -18.87
CA ALA A 52 7.72 40.42 -19.28
C ALA A 52 6.64 39.75 -20.14
N ALA A 53 7.03 38.88 -21.08
CA ALA A 53 6.11 38.13 -21.93
C ALA A 53 5.21 37.19 -21.10
N CYS A 54 5.78 36.47 -20.13
CA CYS A 54 5.01 35.61 -19.23
C CYS A 54 4.08 36.42 -18.33
N ALA A 55 4.55 37.54 -17.77
CA ALA A 55 3.77 38.40 -16.89
C ALA A 55 2.57 39.08 -17.61
N LEU A 56 2.68 39.38 -18.90
CA LEU A 56 1.56 39.93 -19.69
C LEU A 56 0.38 38.94 -19.80
N THR A 57 0.65 37.63 -19.88
CA THR A 57 -0.42 36.62 -19.88
C THR A 57 -1.12 36.52 -18.51
N PHE A 58 -0.37 36.71 -17.42
CA PHE A 58 -0.87 36.73 -16.05
C PHE A 58 -1.73 37.96 -15.73
N LEU A 59 -1.33 39.16 -16.19
CA LEU A 59 -2.08 40.40 -16.01
C LEU A 59 -3.53 40.31 -16.57
N GLY A 60 -3.70 39.64 -17.71
CA GLY A 60 -5.01 39.45 -18.35
C GLY A 60 -5.96 38.51 -17.59
N TRP A 61 -5.42 37.57 -16.80
CA TRP A 61 -6.19 36.71 -15.91
C TRP A 61 -6.49 37.41 -14.58
N MET A 62 -5.49 38.06 -13.98
CA MET A 62 -5.63 38.78 -12.70
C MET A 62 -6.66 39.91 -12.77
N ALA A 63 -6.72 40.67 -13.89
CA ALA A 63 -7.74 41.68 -14.10
C ALA A 63 -9.18 41.11 -14.06
N ARG A 64 -9.38 39.90 -14.58
CA ARG A 64 -10.70 39.23 -14.56
C ARG A 64 -11.12 38.78 -13.16
N VAL A 65 -10.14 38.40 -12.32
CA VAL A 65 -10.38 37.95 -10.93
C VAL A 65 -10.64 39.12 -10.00
N LEU A 66 -9.80 40.17 -10.05
CA LEU A 66 -9.92 41.37 -9.20
C LEU A 66 -11.20 42.18 -9.47
N LEU A 67 -11.76 42.08 -10.68
CA LEU A 67 -13.02 42.75 -11.03
C LEU A 67 -14.26 41.98 -10.58
N ARG A 68 -14.15 40.72 -10.12
CA ARG A 68 -15.30 39.83 -9.89
C ARG A 68 -15.59 39.41 -8.44
N ARG A 69 -14.75 39.72 -7.45
CA ARG A 69 -15.00 39.33 -6.04
C ARG A 69 -15.34 40.53 -5.12
N PRO A 70 -16.33 40.40 -4.21
CA PRO A 70 -16.59 41.36 -3.14
C PRO A 70 -15.74 41.08 -1.90
N GLU A 71 -15.48 42.14 -1.14
CA GLU A 71 -14.52 42.31 -0.04
C GLU A 71 -14.92 41.54 1.25
N ASN A 72 -13.95 40.89 1.92
CA ASN A 72 -13.69 40.98 3.37
C ASN A 72 -12.68 39.96 3.92
N GLU A 73 -12.09 40.31 5.07
CA GLU A 73 -11.09 39.63 5.94
C GLU A 73 -9.61 39.60 5.49
N ASP A 74 -9.31 39.31 4.22
CA ASP A 74 -7.89 39.26 3.77
C ASP A 74 -7.24 40.65 3.68
N GLU A 75 -8.05 41.71 3.55
CA GLU A 75 -7.62 43.10 3.43
C GLU A 75 -6.95 43.65 4.69
N LEU A 76 -7.40 43.20 5.87
CA LEU A 76 -6.88 43.63 7.17
C LEU A 76 -5.56 42.95 7.51
N ARG A 77 -5.43 41.65 7.19
CA ARG A 77 -4.20 40.88 7.42
C ARG A 77 -3.03 41.36 6.56
N PHE A 78 -3.32 41.79 5.33
CA PHE A 78 -2.31 42.28 4.40
C PHE A 78 -1.74 43.66 4.82
N LEU A 79 -2.59 44.57 5.30
CA LEU A 79 -2.16 45.88 5.79
C LEU A 79 -1.29 45.77 7.05
N GLU A 80 -1.58 44.79 7.92
CA GLU A 80 -0.76 44.52 9.10
C GLU A 80 0.61 43.94 8.74
N LEU A 81 0.68 43.11 7.69
CA LEU A 81 1.93 42.56 7.15
C LEU A 81 2.83 43.65 6.55
N LEU A 82 2.25 44.59 5.81
CA LEU A 82 2.97 45.74 5.24
C LEU A 82 3.51 46.67 6.34
N ASN A 83 2.77 46.85 7.43
CA ASN A 83 3.19 47.70 8.55
C ASN A 83 4.33 47.05 9.35
N ARG A 84 4.32 45.72 9.51
CA ARG A 84 5.42 44.96 10.16
C ARG A 84 6.69 44.88 9.30
N LEU A 85 6.54 44.92 7.98
CA LEU A 85 7.67 44.94 7.05
C LEU A 85 8.42 46.28 7.12
N GLY A 86 7.74 47.41 7.35
CA GLY A 86 8.34 48.75 7.39
C GLY A 86 9.48 48.95 8.40
N THR A 87 9.53 48.18 9.49
CA THR A 87 10.52 48.34 10.57
C THR A 87 11.79 47.49 10.44
N ALA A 88 11.85 46.54 9.49
CA ALA A 88 12.98 45.61 9.35
C ALA A 88 14.05 46.03 8.31
N PHE A 89 13.89 47.18 7.65
CA PHE A 89 14.64 47.52 6.44
C PHE A 89 15.79 48.50 6.64
N ARG A 90 17.02 47.97 6.84
CA ARG A 90 18.25 48.79 6.88
C ARG A 90 19.31 48.46 5.82
N LYS A 91 19.07 47.52 4.88
CA LYS A 91 19.98 47.32 3.72
C LYS A 91 19.22 46.94 2.43
N PRO A 92 19.30 47.73 1.35
CA PRO A 92 18.44 47.63 0.16
C PRO A 92 18.66 46.36 -0.69
N SER A 93 19.85 45.77 -0.70
CA SER A 93 20.16 44.59 -1.53
C SER A 93 19.46 43.29 -1.09
N ARG A 94 19.16 43.15 0.20
CA ARG A 94 18.41 41.98 0.73
C ARG A 94 16.89 42.13 0.53
N VAL A 95 16.41 43.36 0.38
CA VAL A 95 15.00 43.70 0.16
C VAL A 95 14.57 43.30 -1.24
N VAL A 96 15.39 43.64 -2.23
CA VAL A 96 15.11 43.29 -3.63
C VAL A 96 15.12 41.78 -3.84
N ALA A 97 16.09 41.06 -3.28
CA ALA A 97 16.14 39.60 -3.40
C ALA A 97 14.94 38.90 -2.72
N THR A 98 14.53 39.40 -1.54
CA THR A 98 13.39 38.82 -0.79
C THR A 98 12.05 39.17 -1.43
N LEU A 99 11.89 40.39 -1.96
CA LEU A 99 10.70 40.80 -2.71
C LEU A 99 10.59 40.08 -4.06
N VAL A 100 11.71 39.86 -4.75
CA VAL A 100 11.74 39.06 -5.99
C VAL A 100 11.41 37.60 -5.69
N ALA A 101 11.97 37.02 -4.62
CA ALA A 101 11.61 35.67 -4.19
C ALA A 101 10.13 35.55 -3.80
N LEU A 102 9.58 36.52 -3.05
CA LEU A 102 8.16 36.55 -2.70
C LEU A 102 7.25 36.79 -3.91
N MET A 103 7.65 37.64 -4.85
CA MET A 103 6.91 37.89 -6.10
C MET A 103 6.95 36.70 -7.07
N VAL A 104 7.94 35.82 -6.97
CA VAL A 104 8.00 34.57 -7.75
C VAL A 104 7.31 33.41 -7.03
N LEU A 105 7.48 33.28 -5.71
CA LEU A 105 6.96 32.15 -4.93
C LEU A 105 5.49 32.30 -4.54
N ALA A 106 5.00 33.53 -4.28
CA ALA A 106 3.61 33.74 -3.87
C ALA A 106 2.59 33.45 -5.00
N PRO A 107 2.84 33.81 -6.27
CA PRO A 107 1.97 33.40 -7.37
C PRO A 107 2.03 31.90 -7.62
N ILE A 108 3.19 31.25 -7.46
CA ILE A 108 3.34 29.80 -7.63
C ILE A 108 2.51 29.05 -6.57
N ALA A 109 2.56 29.49 -5.31
CA ALA A 109 1.74 28.94 -4.23
C ALA A 109 0.22 29.17 -4.43
N TRP A 110 -0.18 30.24 -5.13
CA TRP A 110 -1.57 30.53 -5.50
C TRP A 110 -2.01 29.93 -6.85
N LEU A 111 -1.06 29.46 -7.66
CA LEU A 111 -1.25 28.77 -8.95
C LEU A 111 -1.35 27.25 -8.79
N VAL A 112 -1.04 26.70 -7.62
CA VAL A 112 -1.39 25.31 -7.28
C VAL A 112 -2.92 25.27 -7.18
N PRO A 113 -3.62 24.63 -8.13
CA PRO A 113 -5.05 24.43 -8.00
C PRO A 113 -5.27 23.68 -6.68
N SER A 114 -6.24 24.10 -5.87
CA SER A 114 -6.72 23.21 -4.81
C SER A 114 -7.13 21.91 -5.52
N ASP A 115 -6.43 20.82 -5.20
CA ASP A 115 -6.73 19.44 -5.59
C ASP A 115 -8.20 19.05 -5.37
N GLY A 116 -8.93 19.86 -4.61
CA GLY A 116 -10.36 19.75 -4.38
C GLY A 116 -10.64 18.73 -3.29
N LEU A 117 -9.64 18.32 -2.52
CA LEU A 117 -9.78 17.38 -1.41
C LEU A 117 -10.49 18.05 -0.23
N GLU A 118 -11.28 17.30 0.51
CA GLU A 118 -11.88 17.80 1.76
C GLU A 118 -10.77 18.01 2.80
N PRO A 119 -10.57 19.21 3.39
CA PRO A 119 -9.49 19.43 4.34
C PRO A 119 -9.72 18.66 5.65
N GLY A 120 -8.63 18.32 6.32
CA GLY A 120 -8.62 17.72 7.64
C GLY A 120 -7.67 16.54 7.77
N GLU A 121 -7.42 16.13 9.02
CA GLU A 121 -6.58 14.96 9.30
C GLU A 121 -7.31 13.68 8.88
N LEU A 122 -6.58 12.79 8.21
CA LEU A 122 -7.00 11.46 7.79
C LEU A 122 -6.40 10.40 8.71
N LEU A 123 -7.19 9.42 9.09
CA LEU A 123 -6.77 8.32 9.96
C LEU A 123 -6.77 6.99 9.22
N ILE A 124 -5.58 6.37 9.14
CA ILE A 124 -5.42 5.00 8.62
C ILE A 124 -5.43 4.05 9.81
N MET A 125 -6.41 3.17 9.87
CA MET A 125 -6.41 2.07 10.83
C MET A 125 -5.63 0.89 10.25
N SER A 126 -4.51 0.56 10.89
CA SER A 126 -3.56 -0.43 10.39
C SER A 126 -3.01 -1.28 11.53
N ALA A 127 -2.75 -2.55 11.23
CA ALA A 127 -1.80 -3.35 11.96
C ALA A 127 -0.44 -2.64 12.07
N ARG A 128 0.38 -3.05 13.04
CA ARG A 128 1.77 -2.60 13.13
C ARG A 128 2.52 -2.88 11.82
N ASP A 129 3.33 -1.93 11.37
CA ASP A 129 4.18 -2.05 10.17
C ASP A 129 5.22 -3.17 10.37
N GLU A 130 5.20 -4.17 9.48
CA GLU A 130 6.05 -5.37 9.53
C GLU A 130 7.44 -5.19 8.90
N SER A 131 7.70 -4.06 8.23
CA SER A 131 9.02 -3.73 7.65
C SER A 131 10.11 -3.46 8.70
N GLY A 132 9.80 -3.66 9.99
CA GLY A 132 10.75 -3.54 11.09
C GLY A 132 11.28 -2.12 11.23
N ALA A 133 12.61 -1.98 11.32
CA ALA A 133 13.23 -0.66 11.51
C ALA A 133 13.07 0.26 10.30
N ALA A 134 12.86 -0.29 9.09
CA ALA A 134 12.75 0.47 7.86
C ALA A 134 11.50 1.37 7.82
N ASN A 135 10.39 0.92 8.43
CA ASN A 135 9.12 1.66 8.53
C ASN A 135 8.67 2.26 7.19
N ALA A 136 8.67 1.45 6.13
CA ALA A 136 8.45 1.92 4.76
C ALA A 136 7.09 2.62 4.60
N ARG A 137 6.03 2.14 5.27
CA ARG A 137 4.70 2.78 5.22
C ARG A 137 4.73 4.17 5.83
N ARG A 138 5.52 4.35 6.89
CA ARG A 138 5.70 5.66 7.55
C ARG A 138 6.47 6.64 6.67
N ILE A 139 7.42 6.17 5.86
CA ILE A 139 8.10 7.02 4.87
C ILE A 139 7.08 7.58 3.88
N LEU A 140 6.19 6.74 3.35
CA LEU A 140 5.14 7.17 2.42
C LEU A 140 4.18 8.17 3.07
N VAL A 141 3.71 7.90 4.28
CA VAL A 141 2.84 8.85 5.02
C VAL A 141 3.55 10.18 5.28
N GLN A 142 4.86 10.18 5.53
CA GLN A 142 5.62 11.43 5.66
C GLN A 142 5.71 12.19 4.34
N GLN A 143 5.91 11.51 3.21
CA GLN A 143 5.91 12.14 1.88
C GLN A 143 4.53 12.74 1.56
N TRP A 144 3.45 11.99 1.79
CA TRP A 144 2.08 12.51 1.65
C TRP A 144 1.87 13.76 2.50
N ASN A 145 2.25 13.73 3.78
CA ASN A 145 2.06 14.85 4.71
C ASN A 145 2.84 16.10 4.33
N GLN A 146 3.96 15.96 3.62
CA GLN A 146 4.73 17.10 3.10
C GLN A 146 4.06 17.70 1.86
N ALA A 147 3.49 16.86 0.99
CA ALA A 147 2.81 17.29 -0.22
C ALA A 147 1.38 17.83 0.03
N HIS A 148 0.69 17.33 1.05
CA HIS A 148 -0.71 17.65 1.36
C HIS A 148 -0.85 18.18 2.81
N PRO A 149 -0.41 19.43 3.08
CA PRO A 149 -0.43 19.99 4.43
C PRO A 149 -1.84 20.15 5.02
N ASP A 150 -2.87 20.26 4.16
CA ASP A 150 -4.27 20.36 4.56
C ASP A 150 -4.96 18.99 4.75
N ASN A 151 -4.28 17.89 4.38
CA ASN A 151 -4.80 16.51 4.42
C ASN A 151 -3.83 15.55 5.12
N ARG A 152 -3.28 15.95 6.27
CA ARG A 152 -2.28 15.14 6.97
C ARG A 152 -2.84 13.81 7.45
N VAL A 153 -2.00 12.80 7.49
CA VAL A 153 -2.32 11.41 7.79
C VAL A 153 -1.63 10.95 9.06
N LYS A 154 -2.35 10.18 9.88
CA LYS A 154 -1.82 9.42 11.01
C LYS A 154 -2.30 7.98 10.99
N PHE A 155 -1.52 7.10 11.61
CA PHE A 155 -1.93 5.73 11.88
C PHE A 155 -2.64 5.59 13.22
N ILE A 156 -3.69 4.78 13.24
CA ILE A 156 -4.25 4.17 14.44
C ILE A 156 -3.70 2.74 14.50
N ASP A 157 -2.85 2.45 15.48
CA ASP A 157 -2.30 1.10 15.70
C ASP A 157 -3.37 0.23 16.38
N VAL A 158 -3.75 -0.86 15.73
CA VAL A 158 -4.73 -1.84 16.24
C VAL A 158 -4.10 -3.07 16.91
N GLY A 159 -2.77 -3.10 17.09
CA GLY A 159 -2.03 -4.20 17.71
C GLY A 159 -1.39 -5.15 16.68
N THR A 160 -0.80 -6.26 17.16
CA THR A 160 0.01 -7.18 16.34
C THR A 160 -0.65 -8.51 15.98
N GLU A 161 -1.76 -8.88 16.62
CA GLU A 161 -2.41 -10.19 16.39
C GLU A 161 -3.59 -10.04 15.41
N PRO A 162 -3.65 -10.81 14.30
CA PRO A 162 -4.64 -10.60 13.23
C PRO A 162 -6.11 -10.62 13.68
N ASP A 163 -6.47 -11.52 14.61
CA ASP A 163 -7.86 -11.64 15.09
C ASP A 163 -8.27 -10.42 15.94
N GLN A 164 -7.37 -9.88 16.77
CA GLN A 164 -7.57 -8.63 17.49
C GLN A 164 -7.65 -7.41 16.55
N GLN A 165 -6.82 -7.38 15.50
CA GLN A 165 -6.84 -6.32 14.50
C GLN A 165 -8.20 -6.30 13.79
N HIS A 166 -8.63 -7.46 13.29
CA HIS A 166 -9.92 -7.65 12.65
C HIS A 166 -11.07 -7.22 13.57
N THR A 167 -11.09 -7.73 14.81
CA THR A 167 -12.12 -7.39 15.80
C THR A 167 -12.21 -5.88 16.05
N ARG A 168 -11.06 -5.20 16.13
CA ARG A 168 -11.04 -3.74 16.32
C ARG A 168 -11.56 -3.00 15.10
N MET A 169 -11.17 -3.40 13.90
CA MET A 169 -11.64 -2.79 12.65
C MET A 169 -13.15 -3.00 12.46
N VAL A 170 -13.66 -4.21 12.73
CA VAL A 170 -15.11 -4.49 12.72
C VAL A 170 -15.86 -3.65 13.76
N SER A 171 -15.31 -3.52 14.98
CA SER A 171 -15.92 -2.69 16.01
C SER A 171 -15.98 -1.20 15.64
N ASP A 172 -15.02 -0.72 14.87
CA ASP A 172 -15.00 0.65 14.36
C ASP A 172 -15.98 0.84 13.19
N ALA A 173 -16.03 -0.12 12.27
CA ALA A 173 -16.79 -0.03 11.04
C ALA A 173 -18.28 -0.36 11.18
N ARG A 174 -18.67 -1.18 12.16
CA ARG A 174 -20.08 -1.56 12.39
C ARG A 174 -20.94 -0.34 12.70
N LYS A 175 -22.22 -0.40 12.34
CA LYS A 175 -23.19 0.67 12.67
C LYS A 175 -23.19 1.02 14.16
N GLY A 176 -22.99 2.30 14.47
CA GLY A 176 -22.88 2.78 15.86
C GLY A 176 -21.51 2.54 16.50
N GLY A 177 -20.51 2.15 15.70
CA GLY A 177 -19.10 2.13 16.06
C GLY A 177 -18.54 3.54 16.25
N ALA A 178 -17.25 3.60 16.58
CA ALA A 178 -16.57 4.89 16.80
C ALA A 178 -16.31 5.65 15.49
N HIS A 179 -16.20 4.92 14.38
CA HIS A 179 -15.99 5.47 13.04
C HIS A 179 -14.75 6.39 12.99
N GLU A 180 -13.68 5.97 13.65
CA GLU A 180 -12.41 6.70 13.73
C GLU A 180 -11.64 6.66 12.41
N ALA A 181 -11.72 5.56 11.66
CA ALA A 181 -10.92 5.37 10.46
C ALA A 181 -11.53 6.03 9.21
N ASP A 182 -10.69 6.74 8.45
CA ASP A 182 -10.99 7.12 7.07
C ASP A 182 -10.61 6.01 6.08
N VAL A 183 -9.53 5.29 6.40
CA VAL A 183 -8.98 4.19 5.58
C VAL A 183 -8.65 2.99 6.47
N TYR A 184 -9.02 1.80 6.05
CA TYR A 184 -8.62 0.53 6.66
C TYR A 184 -7.51 -0.13 5.83
N VAL A 185 -6.49 -0.67 6.49
CA VAL A 185 -5.55 -1.64 5.89
C VAL A 185 -6.08 -3.04 6.22
N LEU A 186 -6.76 -3.67 5.27
CA LEU A 186 -7.45 -4.96 5.46
C LEU A 186 -6.65 -6.12 4.86
N ASP A 187 -6.53 -7.25 5.56
CA ASP A 187 -6.09 -8.50 4.93
C ASP A 187 -7.07 -8.88 3.81
N VAL A 188 -6.56 -9.49 2.74
CA VAL A 188 -7.35 -9.95 1.60
C VAL A 188 -8.56 -10.82 2.01
N VAL A 189 -8.45 -11.59 3.11
CA VAL A 189 -9.52 -12.48 3.57
C VAL A 189 -10.72 -11.74 4.19
N TYR A 190 -10.54 -10.51 4.64
CA TYR A 190 -11.58 -9.72 5.29
C TYR A 190 -12.33 -8.77 4.34
N MET A 191 -11.87 -8.66 3.08
CA MET A 191 -12.52 -7.83 2.07
C MET A 191 -13.98 -8.23 1.86
N THR A 192 -14.26 -9.52 1.68
CA THR A 192 -15.62 -10.03 1.43
C THR A 192 -16.58 -9.72 2.57
N GLU A 193 -16.13 -9.87 3.83
CA GLU A 193 -16.92 -9.53 5.01
C GLU A 193 -17.23 -8.03 5.07
N PHE A 194 -16.21 -7.19 4.89
CA PHE A 194 -16.35 -5.75 5.02
C PHE A 194 -17.24 -5.16 3.91
N ILE A 195 -17.13 -5.67 2.69
CA ILE A 195 -18.03 -5.30 1.59
C ILE A 195 -19.46 -5.76 1.91
N ALA A 196 -19.66 -7.03 2.27
CA ALA A 196 -20.99 -7.58 2.55
C ALA A 196 -21.73 -6.86 3.68
N ASN A 197 -21.00 -6.36 4.68
CA ASN A 197 -21.59 -5.59 5.80
C ASN A 197 -21.73 -4.08 5.52
N GLY A 198 -21.36 -3.61 4.32
CA GLY A 198 -21.46 -2.19 3.94
C GLY A 198 -20.48 -1.28 4.68
N TYR A 199 -19.37 -1.84 5.18
CA TYR A 199 -18.35 -1.11 5.94
C TYR A 199 -17.43 -0.26 5.05
N LEU A 200 -17.36 -0.59 3.77
CA LEU A 200 -16.49 0.05 2.80
C LEU A 200 -17.29 0.86 1.79
N ARG A 201 -16.66 1.93 1.31
CA ARG A 201 -17.13 2.73 0.20
C ARG A 201 -16.47 2.25 -1.10
N PRO A 202 -17.22 1.99 -2.19
CA PRO A 202 -16.62 1.72 -3.48
C PRO A 202 -15.87 2.95 -4.00
N LEU A 203 -14.76 2.73 -4.69
CA LEU A 203 -13.92 3.81 -5.23
C LEU A 203 -14.63 4.50 -6.40
N ASP A 204 -14.47 5.83 -6.50
CA ASP A 204 -14.93 6.58 -7.66
C ASP A 204 -13.93 6.40 -8.81
N GLU A 205 -14.17 5.39 -9.66
CA GLU A 205 -13.31 5.06 -10.79
C GLU A 205 -13.20 6.20 -11.83
N ALA A 206 -14.20 7.09 -11.90
CA ALA A 206 -14.13 8.26 -12.77
C ALA A 206 -13.04 9.24 -12.30
N ARG A 207 -12.75 9.27 -10.99
CA ARG A 207 -11.73 10.12 -10.36
C ARG A 207 -10.35 9.49 -10.32
N ARG A 208 -10.21 8.18 -10.58
CA ARG A 208 -8.92 7.50 -10.56
C ARG A 208 -7.95 8.25 -11.48
N SER A 209 -6.84 8.70 -10.90
CA SER A 209 -5.82 9.48 -11.62
C SER A 209 -5.35 8.75 -12.89
N PRO A 210 -4.88 9.46 -13.95
CA PRO A 210 -4.34 8.78 -15.14
C PRO A 210 -3.18 7.83 -14.82
N GLU A 211 -2.35 8.15 -13.83
CA GLU A 211 -1.31 7.28 -13.27
C GLU A 211 -1.93 6.11 -12.49
N GLY A 212 -3.00 6.36 -11.72
CA GLY A 212 -3.80 5.31 -11.13
C GLY A 212 -4.44 4.38 -12.17
N LYS A 213 -4.84 4.89 -13.34
CA LYS A 213 -5.38 4.14 -14.49
C LYS A 213 -4.31 3.46 -15.35
N ASN A 214 -3.03 3.77 -15.13
CA ASN A 214 -1.93 2.96 -15.61
C ASN A 214 -1.98 1.67 -14.78
N ASP A 215 -2.79 0.73 -15.27
CA ASP A 215 -3.22 -0.47 -14.56
C ASP A 215 -2.13 -1.55 -14.66
N ASP A 216 -0.96 -1.27 -14.09
CA ASP A 216 0.14 -2.23 -14.00
C ASP A 216 0.09 -3.06 -12.70
N PHE A 217 -1.03 -3.00 -11.98
CA PHE A 217 -1.31 -3.95 -10.91
C PHE A 217 -1.30 -5.38 -11.47
N LEU A 218 -0.88 -6.34 -10.66
CA LEU A 218 -1.03 -7.75 -10.97
C LEU A 218 -2.52 -8.12 -10.92
N ASP A 219 -3.07 -8.67 -12.01
CA ASP A 219 -4.51 -8.96 -12.15
C ASP A 219 -5.08 -9.77 -10.98
N ASN A 220 -4.40 -10.84 -10.58
CA ASN A 220 -4.86 -11.69 -9.48
C ASN A 220 -4.83 -10.95 -8.13
N VAL A 221 -3.91 -10.00 -7.95
CA VAL A 221 -3.84 -9.17 -6.75
C VAL A 221 -4.92 -8.09 -6.76
N LEU A 222 -5.11 -7.40 -7.89
CA LEU A 222 -6.16 -6.38 -8.04
C LEU A 222 -7.56 -6.96 -7.83
N SER A 223 -7.78 -8.22 -8.25
CA SER A 223 -9.05 -8.91 -8.03
C SER A 223 -9.44 -8.98 -6.54
N THR A 224 -8.48 -9.06 -5.62
CA THR A 224 -8.74 -9.08 -4.17
C THR A 224 -9.36 -7.79 -3.63
N CYS A 225 -9.34 -6.71 -4.42
CA CYS A 225 -9.96 -5.42 -4.09
C CYS A 225 -11.41 -5.30 -4.61
N GLN A 226 -11.94 -6.34 -5.24
CA GLN A 226 -13.33 -6.43 -5.69
C GLN A 226 -14.11 -7.38 -4.76
N ASP A 227 -15.44 -7.39 -4.86
CA ASP A 227 -16.23 -8.42 -4.19
C ASP A 227 -16.10 -9.74 -4.93
N MET A 228 -15.16 -10.57 -4.46
CA MET A 228 -14.89 -11.89 -5.02
C MET A 228 -16.04 -12.89 -4.80
N SER A 229 -17.05 -12.56 -3.99
CA SER A 229 -18.30 -13.35 -3.92
C SER A 229 -19.26 -13.05 -5.08
N GLY A 230 -19.01 -11.99 -5.84
CA GLY A 230 -19.80 -11.57 -7.00
C GLY A 230 -21.11 -10.86 -6.66
N ASN A 231 -21.34 -10.50 -5.39
CA ASN A 231 -22.59 -9.88 -4.95
C ASN A 231 -22.60 -8.36 -5.17
N HIS A 232 -21.43 -7.71 -5.19
CA HIS A 232 -21.28 -6.27 -5.37
C HIS A 232 -20.29 -5.93 -6.49
N GLU A 233 -20.73 -5.15 -7.47
CA GLU A 233 -19.85 -4.69 -8.54
C GLU A 233 -18.94 -3.53 -8.10
N GLY A 234 -17.83 -3.37 -8.80
CA GLY A 234 -16.90 -2.24 -8.64
C GLY A 234 -15.65 -2.56 -7.83
N LEU A 235 -14.75 -1.58 -7.76
CA LEU A 235 -13.50 -1.64 -7.01
C LEU A 235 -13.68 -1.01 -5.62
N TRP A 236 -13.37 -1.73 -4.56
CA TRP A 236 -13.64 -1.34 -3.16
C TRP A 236 -12.37 -0.94 -2.38
N ALA A 237 -11.21 -1.22 -2.95
CA ALA A 237 -9.90 -0.94 -2.35
C ALA A 237 -8.83 -0.81 -3.44
N LEU A 238 -7.60 -0.49 -3.03
CA LEU A 238 -6.40 -0.68 -3.86
C LEU A 238 -5.39 -1.58 -3.13
N PRO A 239 -4.69 -2.49 -3.84
CA PRO A 239 -3.71 -3.36 -3.21
C PRO A 239 -2.53 -2.56 -2.67
N PHE A 240 -2.17 -2.75 -1.39
CA PHE A 240 -1.08 -2.02 -0.74
C PHE A 240 0.20 -2.85 -0.58
N ASN A 241 0.04 -4.13 -0.30
CA ASN A 241 1.07 -5.13 -0.53
C ASN A 241 0.38 -6.47 -0.80
N THR A 242 1.05 -7.35 -1.52
CA THR A 242 0.64 -8.76 -1.65
C THR A 242 1.58 -9.63 -0.81
N ASP A 243 1.37 -10.93 -0.81
CA ASP A 243 2.32 -11.91 -0.30
C ASP A 243 2.17 -13.26 -1.00
N ALA A 244 3.30 -13.96 -1.11
CA ALA A 244 3.37 -15.38 -1.45
C ALA A 244 4.49 -16.01 -0.63
N GLY A 245 4.26 -17.22 -0.13
CA GLY A 245 5.25 -18.05 0.52
C GLY A 245 6.43 -18.31 -0.40
N LEU A 246 7.62 -18.09 0.11
CA LEU A 246 8.89 -18.35 -0.56
C LEU A 246 9.68 -19.40 0.19
N LEU A 247 10.56 -20.09 -0.54
CA LEU A 247 11.49 -21.05 0.00
C LEU A 247 12.85 -20.40 0.25
N TYR A 248 13.19 -20.24 1.53
CA TYR A 248 14.48 -19.77 2.02
C TYR A 248 15.41 -20.96 2.25
N ARG A 249 16.59 -20.93 1.63
CA ARG A 249 17.58 -22.01 1.70
C ARG A 249 18.97 -21.48 2.02
N ASN A 250 19.64 -22.16 2.94
CA ASN A 250 21.09 -21.98 3.13
C ASN A 250 21.83 -22.53 1.91
N SER A 251 23.00 -21.96 1.58
CA SER A 251 23.73 -22.26 0.34
C SER A 251 24.09 -23.74 0.12
N GLY A 252 24.20 -24.52 1.19
CA GLY A 252 24.47 -25.97 1.16
C GLY A 252 23.21 -26.85 1.08
N ALA A 253 22.01 -26.28 1.19
CA ALA A 253 20.77 -27.04 1.09
C ALA A 253 20.41 -27.31 -0.38
N ARG A 254 20.04 -28.56 -0.67
CA ARG A 254 19.54 -28.96 -2.00
C ARG A 254 18.21 -28.27 -2.28
N GLU A 255 17.96 -27.96 -3.56
CA GLU A 255 16.63 -27.54 -4.03
C GLU A 255 15.64 -28.70 -3.92
N PRO A 256 14.58 -28.57 -3.13
CA PRO A 256 13.52 -29.57 -3.11
C PRO A 256 12.71 -29.50 -4.39
N ALA A 257 12.26 -30.65 -4.88
CA ALA A 257 11.42 -30.73 -6.08
C ALA A 257 9.92 -30.79 -5.71
N SER A 258 9.59 -31.05 -4.45
CA SER A 258 8.23 -31.27 -3.97
C SER A 258 8.08 -30.86 -2.50
N TRP A 259 6.83 -30.78 -2.01
CA TRP A 259 6.54 -30.57 -0.58
C TRP A 259 7.19 -31.64 0.30
N GLN A 260 7.08 -32.90 -0.11
CA GLN A 260 7.57 -34.06 0.62
C GLN A 260 9.11 -34.04 0.75
N ASP A 261 9.81 -33.39 -0.19
CA ASP A 261 11.27 -33.25 -0.14
C ASP A 261 11.75 -32.24 0.92
N TYR A 262 10.92 -31.26 1.31
CA TYR A 262 11.37 -30.16 2.18
C TYR A 262 10.62 -30.04 3.49
N PHE A 263 9.29 -30.17 3.49
CA PHE A 263 8.48 -29.77 4.63
C PHE A 263 8.83 -30.54 5.91
N PRO A 264 8.98 -31.89 5.90
CA PRO A 264 9.31 -32.65 7.11
C PRO A 264 10.64 -32.24 7.76
N GLY A 265 11.61 -31.76 6.97
CA GLY A 265 12.92 -31.29 7.42
C GLY A 265 13.06 -29.77 7.55
N SER A 266 11.97 -29.03 7.34
CA SER A 266 11.97 -27.57 7.31
C SER A 266 11.91 -26.96 8.72
N ALA A 267 12.25 -25.68 8.83
CA ALA A 267 12.07 -24.93 10.08
C ALA A 267 10.59 -24.88 10.51
N ASN A 268 9.66 -24.82 9.54
CA ASN A 268 8.21 -24.80 9.76
C ASN A 268 7.68 -26.10 10.40
N ALA A 269 8.32 -27.23 10.11
CA ALA A 269 8.00 -28.50 10.76
C ALA A 269 8.74 -28.69 12.10
N ALA A 270 9.55 -27.74 12.57
CA ALA A 270 10.23 -27.88 13.86
C ALA A 270 9.26 -27.78 15.06
N HIS A 271 8.19 -27.01 14.92
CA HIS A 271 7.20 -26.76 15.96
C HIS A 271 5.80 -26.83 15.38
N LEU A 272 4.84 -27.38 16.14
CA LEU A 272 3.45 -27.34 15.74
C LEU A 272 2.89 -25.92 15.91
N VAL A 273 2.02 -25.56 14.99
CA VAL A 273 1.43 -24.24 14.86
C VAL A 273 -0.06 -24.33 15.14
N GLY A 274 -0.56 -23.43 15.99
CA GLY A 274 -1.96 -23.41 16.41
C GLY A 274 -2.70 -22.15 15.98
N SER A 275 -2.15 -21.35 15.06
CA SER A 275 -2.72 -20.09 14.54
C SER A 275 -3.23 -20.24 13.09
N GLU A 276 -3.69 -19.14 12.49
CA GLU A 276 -4.07 -19.06 11.07
C GLU A 276 -2.98 -19.58 10.11
N SER A 277 -1.71 -19.50 10.50
CA SER A 277 -0.61 -20.09 9.74
C SER A 277 -0.73 -21.62 9.56
N LEU A 278 -1.46 -22.35 10.43
CA LEU A 278 -1.78 -23.76 10.23
C LEU A 278 -2.82 -23.96 9.11
N THR A 279 -3.79 -23.05 8.98
CA THR A 279 -4.72 -23.03 7.83
C THR A 279 -3.94 -22.89 6.53
N VAL A 280 -3.01 -21.93 6.46
CA VAL A 280 -2.12 -21.72 5.31
C VAL A 280 -1.29 -22.98 5.02
N THR A 281 -0.62 -23.52 6.03
CA THR A 281 0.24 -24.70 5.90
C THR A 281 -0.55 -25.92 5.40
N ALA A 282 -1.76 -26.16 5.91
CA ALA A 282 -2.56 -27.29 5.51
C ALA A 282 -3.17 -27.14 4.12
N LEU A 283 -3.57 -25.93 3.71
CA LEU A 283 -4.00 -25.66 2.33
C LEU A 283 -2.85 -25.89 1.34
N GLU A 284 -1.66 -25.34 1.62
CA GLU A 284 -0.47 -25.56 0.79
C GLU A 284 -0.08 -27.04 0.71
N ALA A 285 -0.18 -27.78 1.82
CA ALA A 285 0.04 -29.23 1.82
C ALA A 285 -0.96 -29.95 0.91
N ILE A 286 -2.26 -29.62 1.02
CA ILE A 286 -3.31 -30.24 0.19
C ILE A 286 -3.07 -29.96 -1.29
N TRP A 287 -2.77 -28.71 -1.67
CA TRP A 287 -2.49 -28.34 -3.05
C TRP A 287 -1.20 -28.95 -3.58
N ALA A 288 -0.17 -29.13 -2.74
CA ALA A 288 1.06 -29.81 -3.13
C ALA A 288 0.88 -31.32 -3.42
N HIS A 289 -0.24 -31.89 -2.99
CA HIS A 289 -0.66 -33.25 -3.32
C HIS A 289 -1.66 -33.32 -4.49
N ASP A 290 -1.91 -32.21 -5.19
CA ASP A 290 -2.97 -32.09 -6.20
C ASP A 290 -4.38 -32.42 -5.63
N GLY A 291 -4.59 -32.18 -4.33
CA GLY A 291 -5.90 -32.26 -3.69
C GLY A 291 -6.60 -30.90 -3.67
N GLU A 292 -7.93 -30.90 -3.58
CA GLU A 292 -8.69 -29.66 -3.65
C GLU A 292 -9.85 -29.60 -2.64
N VAL A 293 -9.69 -28.80 -1.57
CA VAL A 293 -10.77 -28.43 -0.64
C VAL A 293 -11.25 -26.99 -0.84
N VAL A 294 -10.38 -26.17 -1.44
CA VAL A 294 -10.61 -24.79 -1.86
C VAL A 294 -10.01 -24.66 -3.25
N ASN A 295 -10.81 -24.23 -4.21
CA ASN A 295 -10.37 -24.08 -5.59
C ASN A 295 -9.42 -22.87 -5.75
N HIS A 296 -8.85 -22.71 -6.94
CA HIS A 296 -7.90 -21.64 -7.22
C HIS A 296 -8.41 -20.23 -6.87
N ASP A 297 -9.72 -20.00 -7.08
CA ASP A 297 -10.38 -18.71 -6.91
C ASP A 297 -11.01 -18.52 -5.52
N GLY A 298 -10.73 -19.44 -4.57
CA GLY A 298 -11.18 -19.33 -3.19
C GLY A 298 -12.59 -19.86 -2.92
N GLY A 299 -13.22 -20.55 -3.87
CA GLY A 299 -14.47 -21.27 -3.65
C GLY A 299 -14.24 -22.61 -2.95
N LEU A 300 -15.11 -22.97 -1.99
CA LEU A 300 -15.06 -24.32 -1.39
C LEU A 300 -15.40 -25.39 -2.44
N VAL A 301 -14.60 -26.44 -2.49
CA VAL A 301 -14.94 -27.64 -3.27
C VAL A 301 -15.91 -28.47 -2.44
N LEU A 302 -17.16 -28.53 -2.88
CA LEU A 302 -18.21 -29.25 -2.19
C LEU A 302 -18.50 -30.59 -2.87
N THR A 303 -18.93 -31.55 -2.07
CA THR A 303 -19.55 -32.80 -2.53
C THR A 303 -20.72 -32.52 -3.50
N PRO A 304 -21.11 -33.48 -4.37
CA PRO A 304 -22.17 -33.24 -5.36
C PRO A 304 -23.52 -32.80 -4.79
N ASP A 305 -23.85 -33.23 -3.57
CA ASP A 305 -25.08 -32.81 -2.87
C ASP A 305 -24.93 -31.50 -2.08
N ARG A 306 -23.73 -30.89 -2.14
CA ARG A 306 -23.32 -29.65 -1.48
C ARG A 306 -23.43 -29.68 0.04
N SER A 307 -23.53 -30.86 0.65
CA SER A 307 -23.72 -31.01 2.11
C SER A 307 -22.41 -30.94 2.90
N ALA A 308 -21.27 -31.16 2.24
CA ALA A 308 -19.94 -31.22 2.84
C ALA A 308 -18.87 -30.70 1.88
N VAL A 309 -17.76 -30.19 2.43
CA VAL A 309 -16.51 -29.99 1.68
C VAL A 309 -15.99 -31.35 1.22
N ASP A 310 -15.62 -31.46 -0.05
CA ASP A 310 -15.06 -32.71 -0.56
C ASP A 310 -13.58 -32.80 -0.19
N PHE A 311 -13.24 -33.80 0.62
CA PHE A 311 -11.86 -34.20 0.83
C PHE A 311 -11.61 -35.42 -0.05
N ASP A 312 -11.09 -35.17 -1.24
CA ASP A 312 -10.68 -36.23 -2.17
C ASP A 312 -9.55 -37.10 -1.57
N GLN A 313 -9.09 -38.08 -2.35
CA GLN A 313 -8.04 -38.98 -1.89
C GLN A 313 -6.70 -38.25 -1.66
N ASN A 314 -6.37 -37.26 -2.50
CA ASN A 314 -5.13 -36.50 -2.44
C ASN A 314 -5.09 -35.58 -1.20
N ALA A 315 -6.18 -34.89 -0.90
CA ALA A 315 -6.32 -34.07 0.30
C ALA A 315 -6.19 -34.91 1.58
N ARG A 316 -6.73 -36.13 1.59
CA ARG A 316 -6.57 -37.07 2.72
C ARG A 316 -5.13 -37.55 2.87
N GLU A 317 -4.41 -37.75 1.77
CA GLU A 317 -2.99 -38.10 1.77
C GLU A 317 -2.14 -36.93 2.29
N ALA A 318 -2.42 -35.70 1.85
CA ALA A 318 -1.77 -34.51 2.37
C ALA A 318 -1.93 -34.36 3.90
N LEU A 319 -3.14 -34.56 4.43
CA LEU A 319 -3.38 -34.52 5.88
C LEU A 319 -2.62 -35.62 6.63
N ARG A 320 -2.40 -36.79 6.00
CA ARG A 320 -1.59 -37.86 6.59
C ARG A 320 -0.11 -37.49 6.62
N ASP A 321 0.43 -36.96 5.53
CA ASP A 321 1.83 -36.56 5.44
C ASP A 321 2.13 -35.36 6.35
N LEU A 322 1.18 -34.44 6.48
CA LEU A 322 1.24 -33.35 7.45
C LEU A 322 1.23 -33.87 8.89
N ALA A 323 0.34 -34.81 9.21
CA ALA A 323 0.32 -35.47 10.52
C ALA A 323 1.64 -36.19 10.84
N ASP A 324 2.26 -36.82 9.85
CA ASP A 324 3.55 -37.49 9.99
C ASP A 324 4.69 -36.49 10.22
N SER A 325 4.66 -35.32 9.57
CA SER A 325 5.63 -34.23 9.79
C SER A 325 5.55 -33.64 11.22
N TYR A 326 4.37 -33.71 11.83
CA TYR A 326 4.12 -33.25 13.21
C TYR A 326 4.11 -34.37 14.26
N ARG A 327 4.48 -35.60 13.88
CA ARG A 327 4.45 -36.75 14.77
C ARG A 327 5.21 -36.50 16.07
N GLY A 328 4.55 -36.75 17.20
CA GLY A 328 5.12 -36.63 18.53
C GLY A 328 5.16 -35.21 19.10
N LYS A 329 4.63 -34.22 18.38
CA LYS A 329 4.41 -32.86 18.92
C LYS A 329 3.03 -32.78 19.57
N ASP A 330 2.94 -32.06 20.68
CA ASP A 330 1.68 -31.83 21.38
C ASP A 330 0.94 -30.64 20.73
N PRO A 331 -0.33 -30.80 20.28
CA PRO A 331 -1.19 -29.69 19.89
C PRO A 331 -1.32 -28.58 20.94
N GLU A 332 -1.24 -28.92 22.23
CA GLU A 332 -1.33 -27.94 23.32
C GLU A 332 -0.06 -27.06 23.41
N ASP A 333 1.09 -27.55 22.93
CA ASP A 333 2.39 -26.83 22.91
C ASP A 333 2.60 -26.01 21.63
N SER A 334 1.53 -25.63 20.94
CA SER A 334 1.64 -24.86 19.70
C SER A 334 2.24 -23.46 19.92
N VAL A 335 3.04 -22.99 18.97
CA VAL A 335 3.77 -21.72 19.05
C VAL A 335 3.38 -20.76 17.92
N ASP A 336 3.85 -19.51 18.02
CA ASP A 336 3.89 -18.59 16.88
C ASP A 336 4.75 -19.18 15.75
N ALA A 337 4.10 -19.47 14.61
CA ALA A 337 4.69 -20.19 13.49
C ALA A 337 5.89 -19.48 12.87
N GLU A 338 5.74 -18.19 12.63
CA GLU A 338 6.63 -17.46 11.73
C GLU A 338 7.89 -17.05 12.46
N ALA A 339 7.75 -16.59 13.71
CA ALA A 339 8.87 -16.30 14.58
C ALA A 339 9.66 -17.57 14.93
N ALA A 340 8.98 -18.68 15.27
CA ALA A 340 9.64 -19.93 15.61
C ALA A 340 10.38 -20.55 14.41
N ALA A 341 9.78 -20.54 13.22
CA ALA A 341 10.43 -21.00 12.00
C ALA A 341 11.65 -20.12 11.66
N LEU A 342 11.50 -18.79 11.75
CA LEU A 342 12.59 -17.85 11.52
C LEU A 342 13.76 -18.10 12.48
N ASP A 343 13.49 -18.28 13.77
CA ASP A 343 14.51 -18.55 14.77
C ASP A 343 15.17 -19.91 14.59
N ALA A 344 14.42 -20.95 14.22
CA ALA A 344 14.97 -22.27 13.93
C ALA A 344 15.90 -22.25 12.70
N PHE A 345 15.49 -21.56 11.64
CA PHE A 345 16.29 -21.38 10.43
C PHE A 345 17.56 -20.55 10.71
N ARG A 346 17.40 -19.40 11.39
CA ARG A 346 18.51 -18.51 11.76
C ARG A 346 19.50 -19.19 12.71
N GLY A 347 19.01 -20.03 13.62
CA GLY A 347 19.83 -20.85 14.51
C GLY A 347 20.54 -22.02 13.84
N GLY A 348 20.35 -22.22 12.52
CA GLY A 348 21.00 -23.30 11.76
C GLY A 348 20.46 -24.70 12.08
N LYS A 349 19.28 -24.81 12.71
CA LYS A 349 18.67 -26.11 13.02
C LYS A 349 18.22 -26.84 11.77
N THR A 350 17.83 -26.09 10.74
CA THR A 350 17.42 -26.61 9.43
C THR A 350 18.05 -25.78 8.30
N GLY A 351 18.21 -26.38 7.13
CA GLY A 351 18.74 -25.70 5.94
C GLY A 351 17.67 -25.03 5.08
N VAL A 352 16.38 -25.21 5.41
CA VAL A 352 15.23 -24.83 4.58
C VAL A 352 14.10 -24.28 5.45
N MET A 353 13.44 -23.23 4.97
CA MET A 353 12.27 -22.61 5.60
C MET A 353 11.31 -22.06 4.53
N ARG A 354 10.00 -22.26 4.71
CA ARG A 354 8.93 -21.54 4.02
C ARG A 354 8.58 -20.29 4.81
N ASN A 355 8.60 -19.11 4.21
CA ASN A 355 8.22 -17.88 4.91
C ASN A 355 7.82 -16.75 3.94
N TRP A 356 7.34 -15.63 4.46
CA TRP A 356 6.91 -14.46 3.69
C TRP A 356 8.09 -13.57 3.26
N PRO A 357 7.97 -12.79 2.18
CA PRO A 357 9.05 -11.95 1.64
C PRO A 357 9.69 -11.00 2.65
N VAL A 358 8.86 -10.43 3.55
CA VAL A 358 9.28 -9.49 4.60
C VAL A 358 10.33 -10.04 5.56
N VAL A 359 10.49 -11.37 5.67
CA VAL A 359 11.54 -11.94 6.52
C VAL A 359 12.93 -11.91 5.89
N TYR A 360 13.05 -11.59 4.60
CA TYR A 360 14.34 -11.55 3.91
C TYR A 360 15.34 -10.63 4.61
N ASP A 361 14.92 -9.41 4.99
CA ASP A 361 15.81 -8.44 5.63
C ASP A 361 16.17 -8.82 7.08
N LYS A 362 15.42 -9.74 7.69
CA LYS A 362 15.74 -10.34 9.00
C LYS A 362 16.80 -11.44 8.90
N LEU A 363 17.04 -11.97 7.69
CA LEU A 363 17.96 -13.07 7.40
C LEU A 363 19.19 -12.64 6.60
N ALA A 364 19.03 -11.66 5.71
CA ALA A 364 20.09 -11.15 4.88
C ALA A 364 21.16 -10.52 5.78
N PRO A 365 22.45 -10.85 5.61
CA PRO A 365 23.50 -10.28 6.44
C PRO A 365 23.53 -8.75 6.27
N THR A 366 23.50 -8.02 7.38
CA THR A 366 24.15 -6.71 7.44
C THR A 366 25.62 -6.94 7.11
N ALA A 367 26.10 -6.34 6.01
CA ALA A 367 27.46 -6.43 5.46
C ALA A 367 28.51 -7.08 6.40
N GLY A 368 28.92 -8.32 6.14
CA GLY A 368 30.09 -8.88 6.84
C GLY A 368 30.23 -10.39 7.05
N GLY A 369 29.23 -11.24 6.76
CA GLY A 369 29.47 -12.69 6.68
C GLY A 369 28.40 -13.58 7.30
N SER A 370 27.69 -14.32 6.45
CA SER A 370 27.17 -15.70 6.62
C SER A 370 26.53 -16.13 5.27
N PRO A 371 26.18 -17.42 5.04
CA PRO A 371 26.16 -18.06 3.72
C PRO A 371 25.18 -17.42 2.73
N SER A 372 25.43 -17.59 1.43
CA SER A 372 24.54 -17.13 0.35
C SER A 372 23.13 -17.71 0.52
N LEU A 373 22.25 -16.91 1.13
CA LEU A 373 20.83 -17.18 1.25
C LEU A 373 20.25 -17.25 -0.17
N LYS A 374 19.63 -18.37 -0.50
CA LYS A 374 18.86 -18.53 -1.74
C LYS A 374 17.38 -18.41 -1.39
N VAL A 375 16.66 -17.65 -2.19
CA VAL A 375 15.21 -17.49 -2.07
C VAL A 375 14.61 -17.80 -3.42
N THR A 376 13.71 -18.78 -3.45
CA THR A 376 13.02 -19.25 -4.67
C THR A 376 11.53 -19.40 -4.40
N GLN A 377 10.73 -19.57 -5.45
CA GLN A 377 9.35 -20.04 -5.28
C GLN A 377 9.29 -21.39 -4.55
N LEU A 378 8.13 -21.68 -3.96
CA LEU A 378 7.83 -23.02 -3.46
C LEU A 378 7.69 -24.01 -4.65
N PRO A 379 7.98 -25.31 -4.47
CA PRO A 379 7.80 -26.32 -5.52
C PRO A 379 6.32 -26.63 -5.80
N HIS A 380 5.39 -25.92 -5.16
CA HIS A 380 3.94 -26.00 -5.30
C HIS A 380 3.36 -24.58 -5.21
N GLU A 381 2.05 -24.46 -5.39
CA GLU A 381 1.36 -23.17 -5.26
C GLU A 381 1.33 -22.71 -3.81
N SER A 382 1.58 -21.42 -3.61
CA SER A 382 1.46 -20.75 -2.31
C SER A 382 0.03 -20.26 -2.10
N VAL A 383 -0.35 -20.02 -0.85
CA VAL A 383 -1.43 -19.08 -0.53
C VAL A 383 -1.06 -17.67 -0.98
N LEU A 384 -2.03 -16.94 -1.56
CA LEU A 384 -1.97 -15.50 -1.79
C LEU A 384 -2.36 -14.77 -0.51
N GLY A 385 -1.42 -13.98 0.00
CA GLY A 385 -1.61 -13.09 1.14
C GLY A 385 -1.61 -11.62 0.72
N GLY A 386 -1.50 -10.74 1.71
CA GLY A 386 -1.38 -9.31 1.49
C GLY A 386 -2.46 -8.48 2.15
N GLN A 387 -2.36 -7.17 1.93
CA GLN A 387 -3.24 -6.17 2.51
C GLN A 387 -3.69 -5.15 1.47
N ASN A 388 -4.96 -4.76 1.58
CA ASN A 388 -5.66 -3.81 0.72
C ASN A 388 -6.00 -2.54 1.50
N LEU A 389 -5.91 -1.38 0.84
CA LEU A 389 -6.31 -0.10 1.39
C LEU A 389 -7.75 0.20 0.97
N ALA A 390 -8.68 0.16 1.92
CA ALA A 390 -10.10 0.36 1.69
C ALA A 390 -10.61 1.64 2.36
N VAL A 391 -11.48 2.38 1.66
CA VAL A 391 -12.07 3.62 2.18
C VAL A 391 -13.28 3.28 3.04
N SER A 392 -13.33 3.82 4.27
CA SER A 392 -14.47 3.63 5.17
C SER A 392 -15.76 4.22 4.59
N THR A 393 -16.89 3.53 4.75
CA THR A 393 -18.22 4.09 4.42
C THR A 393 -18.48 5.40 5.18
N TRP A 394 -17.96 5.50 6.40
CA TRP A 394 -18.26 6.54 7.37
C TRP A 394 -17.35 7.77 7.28
N THR A 395 -16.35 7.78 6.39
CA THR A 395 -15.49 8.97 6.23
C THR A 395 -16.27 10.17 5.69
N ASP A 396 -16.04 11.33 6.31
CA ASP A 396 -16.51 12.63 5.82
C ASP A 396 -15.53 13.24 4.78
N ARG A 397 -14.42 12.55 4.47
CA ARG A 397 -13.36 13.01 3.54
C ARG A 397 -13.09 12.00 2.43
N PRO A 398 -14.12 11.51 1.71
CA PRO A 398 -13.96 10.38 0.78
C PRO A 398 -13.01 10.68 -0.38
N ARG A 399 -12.93 11.92 -0.88
CA ARG A 399 -12.00 12.24 -1.98
C ARG A 399 -10.56 12.30 -1.48
N ALA A 400 -10.34 12.89 -0.31
CA ALA A 400 -9.02 12.91 0.31
C ALA A 400 -8.53 11.49 0.67
N ALA A 401 -9.41 10.64 1.22
CA ALA A 401 -9.12 9.24 1.51
C ALA A 401 -8.81 8.43 0.24
N GLN A 402 -9.58 8.60 -0.84
CA GLN A 402 -9.29 7.94 -2.12
C GLN A 402 -7.94 8.41 -2.71
N ALA A 403 -7.68 9.72 -2.72
CA ALA A 403 -6.43 10.27 -3.21
C ALA A 403 -5.22 9.76 -2.42
N LEU A 404 -5.38 9.58 -1.10
CA LEU A 404 -4.36 8.98 -0.24
C LEU A 404 -4.04 7.54 -0.65
N ILE A 405 -5.05 6.67 -0.82
CA ILE A 405 -4.78 5.28 -1.19
C ILE A 405 -4.21 5.17 -2.60
N GLU A 406 -4.59 6.04 -3.54
CA GLU A 406 -3.98 6.12 -4.87
C GLU A 406 -2.48 6.50 -4.79
N PHE A 407 -2.12 7.44 -3.91
CA PHE A 407 -0.72 7.80 -3.66
C PHE A 407 0.05 6.64 -3.02
N LEU A 408 -0.50 6.03 -1.97
CA LEU A 408 0.15 4.94 -1.23
C LEU A 408 0.37 3.70 -2.07
N THR A 409 -0.45 3.50 -3.10
CA THR A 409 -0.36 2.37 -4.06
C THR A 409 0.17 2.81 -5.42
N SER A 410 0.82 3.97 -5.53
CA SER A 410 1.43 4.42 -6.79
C SER A 410 2.64 3.56 -7.17
N PRO A 411 3.05 3.50 -8.45
CA PRO A 411 4.24 2.74 -8.86
C PRO A 411 5.52 3.07 -8.07
N SER A 412 5.72 4.34 -7.73
CA SER A 412 6.85 4.77 -6.91
C SER A 412 6.72 4.35 -5.44
N SER A 413 5.50 4.39 -4.88
CA SER A 413 5.23 3.90 -3.53
C SER A 413 5.46 2.40 -3.41
N GLU A 414 4.98 1.62 -4.38
CA GLU A 414 5.22 0.16 -4.46
C GLU A 414 6.71 -0.18 -4.54
N LEU A 415 7.49 0.58 -5.30
CA LEU A 415 8.94 0.41 -5.35
C LEU A 415 9.59 0.69 -3.98
N ILE A 416 9.15 1.72 -3.25
CA ILE A 416 9.64 2.01 -1.90
C ILE A 416 9.26 0.88 -0.92
N LEU A 417 8.00 0.44 -0.94
CA LEU A 417 7.51 -0.63 -0.07
C LEU A 417 8.31 -1.92 -0.27
N PHE A 418 8.63 -2.26 -1.52
CA PHE A 418 9.43 -3.44 -1.80
C PHE A 418 10.92 -3.21 -1.52
N GLU A 419 11.56 -2.23 -2.16
CA GLU A 419 13.01 -2.04 -2.06
C GLU A 419 13.45 -1.76 -0.61
N VAL A 420 12.71 -0.91 0.10
CA VAL A 420 13.05 -0.49 1.47
C VAL A 420 12.39 -1.37 2.53
N GLY A 421 11.12 -1.73 2.32
CA GLY A 421 10.32 -2.43 3.34
C GLY A 421 10.29 -3.96 3.23
N GLY A 422 10.66 -4.52 2.07
CA GLY A 422 10.60 -5.96 1.81
C GLY A 422 9.18 -6.50 1.57
N PHE A 423 8.17 -5.63 1.50
CA PHE A 423 6.79 -6.02 1.18
C PHE A 423 6.69 -6.49 -0.27
N ALA A 424 5.92 -7.56 -0.53
CA ALA A 424 5.78 -8.01 -1.91
C ALA A 424 4.99 -6.97 -2.74
N PRO A 425 5.51 -6.56 -3.91
CA PRO A 425 4.83 -5.56 -4.72
C PRO A 425 3.56 -6.08 -5.37
N THR A 426 2.60 -5.18 -5.50
CA THR A 426 1.32 -5.40 -6.18
C THR A 426 1.34 -4.94 -7.64
N ARG A 427 2.40 -4.23 -8.05
CA ARG A 427 2.58 -3.66 -9.40
C ARG A 427 3.81 -4.19 -10.13
N GLU A 428 3.68 -4.37 -11.44
CA GLU A 428 4.77 -4.78 -12.33
C GLU A 428 5.96 -3.80 -12.29
N TYR A 429 5.70 -2.49 -12.16
CA TYR A 429 6.73 -1.46 -12.09
C TYR A 429 7.78 -1.76 -11.00
N ALA A 430 7.35 -2.13 -9.79
CA ALA A 430 8.28 -2.39 -8.70
C ALA A 430 9.20 -3.59 -8.98
N TYR A 431 8.69 -4.65 -9.61
CA TYR A 431 9.51 -5.80 -10.02
C TYR A 431 10.52 -5.45 -11.12
N MET A 432 10.18 -4.51 -12.01
CA MET A 432 11.08 -4.08 -13.09
C MET A 432 12.29 -3.29 -12.56
N TYR A 433 12.09 -2.46 -11.53
CA TYR A 433 13.11 -1.50 -11.07
C TYR A 433 13.78 -1.84 -9.74
N ALA A 434 13.18 -2.69 -8.91
CA ALA A 434 13.79 -3.12 -7.65
C ALA A 434 15.08 -3.92 -7.86
N THR A 435 16.01 -3.85 -6.91
CA THR A 435 17.32 -4.52 -7.02
C THR A 435 17.40 -5.80 -6.20
N ARG A 436 16.34 -6.14 -5.45
CA ARG A 436 16.27 -7.35 -4.63
C ARG A 436 16.48 -8.63 -5.47
N PRO A 437 17.37 -9.54 -5.03
CA PRO A 437 17.80 -10.67 -5.86
C PRO A 437 16.73 -11.74 -6.09
N TYR A 438 15.67 -11.73 -5.28
CA TYR A 438 14.56 -12.69 -5.33
C TYR A 438 13.30 -12.14 -6.00
N ARG A 439 13.36 -10.92 -6.58
CA ARG A 439 12.20 -10.24 -7.16
C ARG A 439 11.48 -11.07 -8.24
N ASP A 440 12.23 -11.77 -9.08
CA ASP A 440 11.66 -12.54 -10.20
C ASP A 440 10.98 -13.82 -9.70
N GLU A 441 11.59 -14.49 -8.72
CA GLU A 441 11.01 -15.64 -8.01
C GLU A 441 9.74 -15.24 -7.26
N LEU A 442 9.77 -14.10 -6.57
CA LEU A 442 8.59 -13.56 -5.88
C LEU A 442 7.48 -13.19 -6.86
N ARG A 443 7.80 -12.53 -7.97
CA ARG A 443 6.82 -12.19 -9.01
C ARG A 443 6.14 -13.44 -9.55
N ALA A 444 6.91 -14.50 -9.82
CA ALA A 444 6.38 -15.78 -10.28
C ALA A 444 5.49 -16.44 -9.21
N ALA A 445 5.93 -16.44 -7.95
CA ALA A 445 5.17 -16.99 -6.83
C ALA A 445 3.83 -16.28 -6.63
N VAL A 446 3.81 -14.94 -6.64
CA VAL A 446 2.58 -14.13 -6.49
C VAL A 446 1.60 -14.41 -7.62
N LYS A 447 2.06 -14.47 -8.88
CA LYS A 447 1.19 -14.72 -10.04
C LYS A 447 0.53 -16.10 -10.05
N ARG A 448 1.12 -17.07 -9.34
CA ARG A 448 0.63 -18.46 -9.23
C ARG A 448 -0.03 -18.75 -7.88
N ALA A 449 -0.07 -17.77 -6.98
CA ALA A 449 -0.61 -17.97 -5.65
C ALA A 449 -2.14 -18.08 -5.68
N ARG A 450 -2.67 -18.95 -4.82
CA ARG A 450 -4.09 -19.31 -4.75
C ARG A 450 -4.79 -18.56 -3.62
N LEU A 451 -6.06 -18.26 -3.82
CA LEU A 451 -6.87 -17.66 -2.77
C LEU A 451 -7.21 -18.66 -1.66
N ARG A 452 -7.21 -18.14 -0.44
CA ARG A 452 -7.93 -18.75 0.70
C ARG A 452 -9.45 -18.62 0.46
N PRO A 453 -10.30 -19.31 1.24
CA PRO A 453 -11.75 -19.22 1.07
C PRO A 453 -12.29 -17.80 1.04
N VAL A 454 -12.95 -17.46 -0.06
CA VAL A 454 -13.64 -16.19 -0.25
C VAL A 454 -15.01 -16.32 0.41
N THR A 455 -15.12 -15.84 1.65
CA THR A 455 -16.37 -15.87 2.42
C THR A 455 -16.38 -14.74 3.46
N PRO A 456 -17.56 -14.15 3.76
CA PRO A 456 -17.71 -13.26 4.91
C PRO A 456 -17.40 -13.92 6.26
N HIS A 457 -17.31 -15.25 6.32
CA HIS A 457 -17.12 -16.02 7.55
C HIS A 457 -15.72 -16.63 7.63
N TYR A 458 -14.69 -15.97 7.10
CA TYR A 458 -13.34 -16.52 7.01
C TYR A 458 -12.76 -16.89 8.39
N THR A 459 -12.96 -16.05 9.41
CA THR A 459 -12.47 -16.32 10.78
C THR A 459 -13.04 -17.63 11.33
N GLU A 460 -14.35 -17.85 11.16
CA GLU A 460 -15.02 -19.08 11.58
C GLU A 460 -14.56 -20.29 10.75
N PHE A 461 -14.38 -20.10 9.44
CA PHE A 461 -13.85 -21.15 8.57
C PHE A 461 -12.45 -21.55 9.01
N SER A 462 -11.55 -20.58 9.21
CA SER A 462 -10.14 -20.82 9.56
C SER A 462 -10.03 -21.50 10.93
N ALA A 463 -10.83 -21.07 11.91
CA ALA A 463 -10.92 -21.75 13.20
C ALA A 463 -11.39 -23.21 13.07
N THR A 464 -12.50 -23.44 12.35
CA THR A 464 -13.05 -24.78 12.15
C THR A 464 -12.08 -25.69 11.39
N PHE A 465 -11.46 -25.17 10.32
CA PHE A 465 -10.50 -25.89 9.50
C PHE A 465 -9.27 -26.29 10.32
N ARG A 466 -8.72 -25.36 11.10
CA ARG A 466 -7.60 -25.59 12.00
C ARG A 466 -7.91 -26.65 13.05
N GLU A 467 -9.08 -26.63 13.67
CA GLU A 467 -9.50 -27.67 14.63
C GLU A 467 -9.49 -29.06 13.97
N GLY A 468 -10.04 -29.19 12.76
CA GLY A 468 -10.03 -30.45 12.03
C GLY A 468 -8.63 -30.91 11.62
N VAL A 469 -7.75 -29.98 11.24
CA VAL A 469 -6.34 -30.26 10.93
C VAL A 469 -5.57 -30.71 12.19
N LEU A 470 -5.74 -30.04 13.33
CA LEU A 470 -5.12 -30.43 14.60
C LEU A 470 -5.59 -31.82 15.04
N TYR A 471 -6.87 -32.12 14.86
CA TYR A 471 -7.40 -33.47 15.08
C TYR A 471 -6.72 -34.46 14.14
N ALA A 472 -6.59 -34.15 12.85
CA ALA A 472 -5.92 -35.02 11.87
C ALA A 472 -4.46 -35.29 12.23
N ILE A 473 -3.72 -34.27 12.67
CA ILE A 473 -2.34 -34.39 13.17
C ILE A 473 -2.27 -35.39 14.33
N SER A 474 -3.19 -35.28 15.29
CA SER A 474 -3.27 -36.17 16.45
C SER A 474 -3.73 -37.58 16.12
N ASN A 475 -4.41 -37.78 14.98
CA ASN A 475 -5.10 -39.02 14.61
C ASN A 475 -4.60 -39.61 13.27
N LYS A 476 -3.31 -39.41 12.94
CA LYS A 476 -2.65 -40.02 11.76
C LYS A 476 -3.35 -39.68 10.43
N GLY A 477 -3.72 -38.41 10.26
CA GLY A 477 -4.40 -37.87 9.08
C GLY A 477 -5.91 -38.10 9.04
N ARG A 478 -6.51 -38.74 10.05
CA ARG A 478 -7.97 -38.94 10.11
C ARG A 478 -8.64 -37.75 10.78
N TYR A 479 -9.69 -37.21 10.17
CA TYR A 479 -10.51 -36.15 10.75
C TYR A 479 -11.87 -36.66 11.25
N PRO A 480 -12.59 -35.91 12.10
CA PRO A 480 -13.93 -36.28 12.58
C PRO A 480 -14.94 -36.42 11.42
N ALA A 481 -15.88 -37.35 11.50
CA ALA A 481 -16.83 -37.62 10.40
C ALA A 481 -17.76 -36.44 10.06
N ASP A 482 -17.97 -35.51 11.00
CA ASP A 482 -18.76 -34.30 10.83
C ASP A 482 -17.93 -33.09 10.36
N PHE A 483 -16.59 -33.17 10.36
CA PHE A 483 -15.71 -32.05 10.01
C PHE A 483 -15.98 -31.47 8.60
N PRO A 484 -16.08 -32.29 7.53
CA PRO A 484 -16.43 -31.77 6.20
C PRO A 484 -17.77 -31.03 6.12
N ARG A 485 -18.77 -31.48 6.91
CA ARG A 485 -20.09 -30.84 6.97
C ARG A 485 -20.06 -29.54 7.76
N LYS A 486 -19.29 -29.49 8.85
CA LYS A 486 -19.07 -28.25 9.61
C LYS A 486 -18.48 -27.16 8.73
N LEU A 487 -17.42 -27.46 7.97
CA LEU A 487 -16.82 -26.50 7.04
C LEU A 487 -17.82 -25.97 6.00
N ALA A 488 -18.61 -26.86 5.39
CA ALA A 488 -19.61 -26.45 4.41
C ALA A 488 -20.70 -25.56 5.05
N SER A 489 -21.09 -25.85 6.29
CA SER A 489 -22.12 -25.06 6.99
C SER A 489 -21.70 -23.62 7.29
N VAL A 490 -20.43 -23.38 7.63
CA VAL A 490 -19.89 -22.03 7.91
C VAL A 490 -20.08 -21.09 6.72
N VAL A 491 -19.93 -21.62 5.50
CA VAL A 491 -20.08 -20.80 4.28
C VAL A 491 -21.55 -20.75 3.80
N ALA A 492 -22.38 -21.73 4.16
CA ALA A 492 -23.78 -21.78 3.75
C ALA A 492 -24.70 -20.84 4.56
N THR A 493 -24.37 -20.58 5.83
CA THR A 493 -25.18 -19.75 6.75
C THR A 493 -25.32 -18.29 6.35
N GLY A 494 -24.52 -17.79 5.40
CA GLY A 494 -24.61 -16.42 4.88
C GLY A 494 -25.65 -16.18 3.77
N SER A 495 -26.39 -17.20 3.32
CA SER A 495 -27.32 -17.10 2.17
C SER A 495 -28.80 -16.87 2.52
N HIS A 496 -29.14 -16.71 3.80
CA HIS A 496 -30.54 -16.73 4.25
C HIS A 496 -31.10 -15.45 4.88
N ASP A 497 -30.32 -14.40 5.05
CA ASP A 497 -30.83 -13.11 5.55
C ASP A 497 -30.70 -12.03 4.46
N ASN A 498 -31.67 -12.01 3.54
CA ASN A 498 -31.97 -10.89 2.63
C ASN A 498 -33.32 -10.28 2.99
#